data_AF-A0AAV6V556-F1
#
_entry.id   AF-A0AAV6V556-F1
#
_cell.length_a   1.000
_cell.length_b   1.000
_cell.length_c   1.000
_cell.angle_alpha   90.00
_cell.angle_beta   90.00
_cell.angle_gamma   90.00
#
_symmetry.space_group_name_H-M   'P 1'
#
loop_
_entity.id
_entity.type
_entity.pdbx_description
1 polymer ?
#
loop_
_entity_poly.entity_id
_entity_poly.type
_entity_poly.pdbx_seq_one_letter_code
_entity_poly.pdbx_strand_id
1 'polypeptide(L)'
;MDDSCLVWDDKVAAKAQEWANKCKFEDDTKEDRDTGRGYTGENIAYRSNQNKSYDWDEVVLDFYSEVSDFDPETIDKFSYEENTGHFTQIIWANTTKIGCGYVRFLDGTNYYHLYGCEYLPGGNIIDYPIYKRGKPCSQCGGCGSIPGLCAPPRSPSYIYI
;
A
#
# COMPACT_ATOMS: atom_id res chain seq x y z
N MET A 1 -9.79 11.64 -9.69
CA MET A 1 -9.51 12.60 -8.59
C MET A 1 -8.16 12.12 -8.12
N ASP A 2 -7.09 12.65 -8.71
CA ASP A 2 -5.79 11.98 -8.68
C ASP A 2 -4.87 12.80 -7.78
N ASP A 3 -4.18 12.11 -6.86
CA ASP A 3 -3.16 12.59 -5.90
C ASP A 3 -3.62 13.02 -4.50
N SER A 4 -4.72 12.48 -3.96
CA SER A 4 -5.10 12.68 -2.55
C SER A 4 -4.04 12.15 -1.57
N CYS A 5 -3.73 12.88 -0.48
CA CYS A 5 -2.96 12.33 0.64
C CYS A 5 -3.49 10.96 1.08
N LEU A 6 -2.57 10.02 1.30
CA LEU A 6 -2.83 8.72 1.89
C LEU A 6 -3.29 8.88 3.35
N VAL A 7 -4.39 8.23 3.73
CA VAL A 7 -4.92 8.26 5.10
C VAL A 7 -5.04 6.86 5.67
N TRP A 8 -4.85 6.72 6.98
CA TRP A 8 -5.13 5.47 7.68
C TRP A 8 -6.63 5.17 7.68
N ASP A 9 -7.01 3.91 7.45
CA ASP A 9 -8.40 3.45 7.49
C ASP A 9 -8.52 2.20 8.37
N ASP A 10 -9.20 2.32 9.51
CA ASP A 10 -9.31 1.26 10.51
C ASP A 10 -9.98 -0.02 9.98
N LYS A 11 -10.88 0.09 8.99
CA LYS A 11 -11.50 -1.09 8.37
C LYS A 11 -10.54 -1.83 7.45
N VAL A 12 -9.67 -1.10 6.74
CA VAL A 12 -8.58 -1.71 5.97
C VAL A 12 -7.59 -2.38 6.93
N ALA A 13 -7.23 -1.69 8.01
CA ALA A 13 -6.27 -2.22 8.99
C ALA A 13 -6.78 -3.47 9.71
N ALA A 14 -8.09 -3.52 10.01
CA ALA A 14 -8.71 -4.71 10.59
C ALA A 14 -8.55 -5.93 9.68
N LYS A 15 -8.72 -5.77 8.35
CA LYS A 15 -8.51 -6.85 7.38
C LYS A 15 -7.06 -7.28 7.28
N ALA A 16 -6.15 -6.33 7.16
CA ALA A 16 -4.71 -6.63 7.15
C ALA A 16 -4.26 -7.36 8.43
N GLN A 17 -4.83 -7.01 9.59
CA GLN A 17 -4.54 -7.68 10.85
C GLN A 17 -5.20 -9.07 10.95
N GLU A 18 -6.43 -9.26 10.44
CA GLU A 18 -7.10 -10.56 10.34
C GLU A 18 -6.25 -11.54 9.52
N TRP A 19 -5.70 -11.10 8.39
CA TRP A 19 -4.76 -11.90 7.59
C TRP A 19 -3.47 -12.19 8.35
N ALA A 20 -2.81 -11.17 8.90
CA ALA A 20 -1.54 -11.34 9.60
C ALA A 20 -1.67 -12.37 10.74
N ASN A 21 -2.78 -12.34 11.48
CA ASN A 21 -3.07 -13.28 12.57
C ASN A 21 -3.13 -14.76 12.14
N LYS A 22 -3.28 -15.07 10.85
CA LYS A 22 -3.22 -16.45 10.33
C LYS A 22 -1.83 -17.08 10.52
N CYS A 23 -0.79 -16.27 10.74
CA CYS A 23 0.60 -16.73 10.95
C CYS A 23 1.12 -17.61 9.81
N LYS A 24 0.72 -17.29 8.57
CA LYS A 24 1.13 -18.01 7.35
C LYS A 24 1.67 -17.01 6.34
N PHE A 25 2.83 -17.33 5.76
CA PHE A 25 3.36 -16.56 4.64
C PHE A 25 2.75 -17.10 3.33
N GLU A 26 1.51 -16.69 3.10
CA GLU A 26 0.74 -17.00 1.89
C GLU A 26 0.05 -15.71 1.43
N ASP A 27 -0.04 -15.53 0.12
CA ASP A 27 -0.78 -14.40 -0.46
C ASP A 27 -2.23 -14.46 -0.03
N ASP A 28 -2.79 -13.29 0.26
CA ASP A 28 -4.16 -13.19 0.72
C ASP A 28 -5.13 -13.37 -0.46
N THR A 29 -6.22 -14.11 -0.24
CA THR A 29 -7.23 -14.27 -1.29
C THR A 29 -7.95 -12.93 -1.54
N LYS A 30 -8.68 -12.83 -2.66
CA LYS A 30 -9.48 -11.61 -2.90
C LYS A 30 -10.56 -11.43 -1.83
N GLU A 31 -11.09 -12.55 -1.33
CA GLU A 31 -12.09 -12.61 -0.28
C GLU A 31 -11.55 -12.14 1.07
N ASP A 32 -10.30 -12.49 1.39
CA ASP A 32 -9.67 -12.10 2.64
C ASP A 32 -9.48 -10.57 2.75
N ARG A 33 -9.12 -9.94 1.64
CA ARG A 33 -8.91 -8.49 1.53
C ARG A 33 -10.18 -7.71 1.19
N ASP A 34 -11.34 -8.38 1.15
CA ASP A 34 -12.60 -7.72 0.80
C ASP A 34 -13.10 -6.84 1.96
N THR A 35 -12.93 -5.53 1.80
CA THR A 35 -13.47 -4.53 2.72
C THR A 35 -14.91 -4.11 2.39
N GLY A 36 -15.52 -4.70 1.35
CA GLY A 36 -16.81 -4.30 0.78
C GLY A 36 -16.75 -2.96 0.04
N ARG A 37 -15.55 -2.43 -0.24
CA ARG A 37 -15.32 -1.08 -0.78
C ARG A 37 -14.52 -1.07 -2.09
N GLY A 38 -14.38 -2.23 -2.73
CA GLY A 38 -13.67 -2.40 -4.00
C GLY A 38 -12.32 -3.10 -3.83
N TYR A 39 -11.57 -3.13 -4.93
CA TYR A 39 -10.27 -3.78 -5.00
C TYR A 39 -9.25 -3.16 -4.04
N THR A 40 -8.55 -4.02 -3.32
CA THR A 40 -7.47 -3.70 -2.39
C THR A 40 -6.15 -4.27 -2.91
N GLY A 41 -5.11 -3.45 -2.88
CA GLY A 41 -3.74 -3.86 -3.15
C GLY A 41 -3.07 -4.31 -1.85
N GLU A 42 -1.89 -4.93 -1.95
CA GLU A 42 -1.21 -5.53 -0.81
C GLU A 42 0.31 -5.46 -0.96
N ASN A 43 0.98 -5.08 0.12
CA ASN A 43 2.40 -5.32 0.30
C ASN A 43 2.61 -6.19 1.54
N ILE A 44 3.46 -7.21 1.42
CA ILE A 44 3.78 -8.14 2.52
C ILE A 44 5.28 -8.14 2.75
N ALA A 45 5.68 -8.09 4.02
CA ALA A 45 7.05 -8.38 4.41
C ALA A 45 7.11 -9.52 5.43
N TYR A 46 8.00 -10.47 5.20
CA TYR A 46 8.18 -11.65 6.03
C TYR A 46 9.65 -11.87 6.34
N ARG A 47 9.98 -11.95 7.63
CA ARG A 47 11.36 -12.12 8.07
C ARG A 47 11.49 -12.99 9.30
N SER A 48 12.45 -13.91 9.25
CA SER A 48 12.93 -14.61 10.44
C SER A 48 13.91 -13.72 11.19
N ASN A 49 13.76 -13.60 12.50
CA ASN A 49 14.84 -13.08 13.34
C ASN A 49 14.89 -13.85 14.66
N GLN A 50 16.08 -14.26 15.07
CA GLN A 50 16.27 -14.79 16.42
C GLN A 50 16.61 -13.66 17.40
N ASN A 51 17.30 -12.59 16.96
CA ASN A 51 17.97 -11.62 17.86
C ASN A 51 18.02 -10.14 17.39
N LYS A 52 17.25 -9.72 16.37
CA LYS A 52 17.17 -8.29 15.94
C LYS A 52 15.71 -7.86 15.86
N SER A 53 15.41 -6.60 16.15
CA SER A 53 14.10 -6.04 15.77
C SER A 53 14.05 -5.90 14.25
N TYR A 54 12.92 -6.29 13.68
CA TYR A 54 12.50 -5.92 12.32
C TYR A 54 11.23 -5.12 12.54
N ASP A 55 11.27 -3.81 12.33
CA ASP A 55 10.18 -2.87 12.64
C ASP A 55 9.59 -2.26 11.36
N TRP A 56 8.58 -1.40 11.53
CA TRP A 56 7.89 -0.77 10.39
C TRP A 56 8.79 0.14 9.55
N ASP A 57 9.83 0.76 10.14
CA ASP A 57 10.75 1.60 9.38
C ASP A 57 11.58 0.75 8.40
N GLU A 58 12.10 -0.40 8.87
CA GLU A 58 12.78 -1.35 7.99
C GLU A 58 11.84 -1.91 6.92
N VAL A 59 10.59 -2.27 7.27
CA VAL A 59 9.59 -2.81 6.32
C VAL A 59 9.27 -1.81 5.20
N VAL A 60 9.03 -0.54 5.55
CA VAL A 60 8.71 0.49 4.55
C VAL A 60 9.92 0.78 3.66
N LEU A 61 11.14 0.75 4.22
CA LEU A 61 12.36 0.88 3.43
C LEU A 61 12.56 -0.31 2.48
N ASP A 62 12.26 -1.54 2.91
CA ASP A 62 12.32 -2.71 2.05
C ASP A 62 11.36 -2.57 0.85
N PHE A 63 10.09 -2.18 1.10
CA PHE A 63 9.14 -1.92 0.02
C PHE A 63 9.57 -0.79 -0.91
N TYR A 64 10.16 0.28 -0.35
CA TYR A 64 10.63 1.41 -1.15
C TYR A 64 11.89 1.07 -1.96
N SER A 65 12.74 0.14 -1.49
CA SER A 65 14.04 -0.16 -2.08
C SER A 65 13.95 -0.63 -3.54
N GLU A 66 12.82 -1.22 -3.92
CA GLU A 66 12.46 -1.60 -5.30
C GLU A 66 12.51 -0.44 -6.30
N VAL A 67 12.55 0.82 -5.83
CA VAL A 67 12.83 1.99 -6.68
C VAL A 67 14.12 1.86 -7.49
N SER A 68 15.09 1.05 -7.05
CA SER A 68 16.33 0.82 -7.79
C SER A 68 16.11 0.06 -9.11
N ASP A 69 15.07 -0.77 -9.16
CA ASP A 69 14.75 -1.61 -10.32
C ASP A 69 13.59 -1.03 -11.15
N PHE A 70 12.93 0.01 -10.64
CA PHE A 70 11.77 0.63 -11.28
C PHE A 70 12.14 1.40 -12.57
N ASP A 71 11.56 1.01 -13.71
CA ASP A 71 11.61 1.78 -14.95
C ASP A 71 10.56 2.92 -14.96
N PRO A 72 11.00 4.20 -14.93
CA PRO A 72 10.09 5.33 -14.98
C PRO A 72 9.26 5.40 -16.28
N GLU A 73 9.64 4.75 -17.38
CA GLU A 73 8.85 4.76 -18.61
C GLU A 73 7.48 4.07 -18.44
N THR A 74 7.33 3.23 -17.41
CA THR A 74 6.07 2.54 -17.07
C THR A 74 5.06 3.43 -16.35
N ILE A 75 5.42 4.66 -15.96
CA ILE A 75 4.55 5.55 -15.16
C ILE A 75 3.20 5.82 -15.83
N ASP A 76 3.19 6.13 -17.13
CA ASP A 76 1.97 6.50 -17.85
C ASP A 76 1.13 5.29 -18.24
N LYS A 77 1.74 4.11 -18.25
CA LYS A 77 1.12 2.83 -18.60
C LYS A 77 1.84 1.70 -17.87
N PHE A 78 1.34 1.36 -16.69
CA PHE A 78 1.99 0.40 -15.82
C PHE A 78 2.09 -0.98 -16.49
N SER A 79 3.31 -1.50 -16.51
CA SER A 79 3.63 -2.90 -16.78
C SER A 79 4.31 -3.47 -15.54
N TYR A 80 3.85 -4.64 -15.10
CA TYR A 80 4.47 -5.30 -13.97
C TYR A 80 5.87 -5.77 -14.33
N GLU A 81 6.84 -5.41 -13.49
CA GLU A 81 8.20 -5.91 -13.51
C GLU A 81 8.49 -6.60 -12.18
N GLU A 82 9.28 -7.67 -12.23
CA GLU A 82 9.68 -8.39 -11.02
C GLU A 82 10.39 -7.43 -10.06
N ASN A 83 10.08 -7.52 -8.75
CA ASN A 83 10.64 -6.67 -7.70
C ASN A 83 10.36 -5.15 -7.86
N THR A 84 9.21 -4.77 -8.45
CA THR A 84 8.76 -3.36 -8.47
C THR A 84 7.41 -3.13 -7.81
N GLY A 85 6.65 -4.20 -7.55
CA GLY A 85 5.24 -4.14 -7.16
C GLY A 85 5.00 -3.45 -5.83
N HIS A 86 5.89 -3.62 -4.84
CA HIS A 86 5.73 -2.96 -3.55
C HIS A 86 5.95 -1.46 -3.67
N PHE A 87 7.01 -1.05 -4.40
CA PHE A 87 7.28 0.35 -4.63
C PHE A 87 6.18 1.01 -5.44
N THR A 88 5.74 0.40 -6.56
CA THR A 88 4.71 1.00 -7.41
C THR A 88 3.35 1.12 -6.72
N GLN A 89 3.04 0.23 -5.77
CA GLN A 89 1.86 0.37 -4.91
C GLN A 89 2.00 1.58 -3.96
N ILE A 90 3.18 1.83 -3.37
CA ILE A 90 3.41 2.97 -2.48
C ILE A 90 3.19 4.30 -3.21
N ILE A 91 3.62 4.39 -4.48
CA ILE A 91 3.52 5.62 -5.28
C ILE A 91 2.25 5.70 -6.14
N TRP A 92 1.29 4.80 -5.93
CA TRP A 92 0.07 4.75 -6.73
C TRP A 92 -0.89 5.90 -6.38
N ALA A 93 -1.04 6.88 -7.27
CA ALA A 93 -1.77 8.13 -7.00
C ALA A 93 -3.25 7.97 -6.64
N ASN A 94 -3.89 6.91 -7.15
CA ASN A 94 -5.30 6.65 -6.87
C ASN A 94 -5.50 5.93 -5.53
N THR A 95 -4.44 5.42 -4.90
CA THR A 95 -4.51 4.81 -3.58
C THR A 95 -4.61 5.93 -2.54
N THR A 96 -5.72 5.96 -1.80
CA THR A 96 -6.01 7.05 -0.86
C THR A 96 -6.08 6.59 0.58
N LYS A 97 -6.18 5.28 0.80
CA LYS A 97 -6.29 4.68 2.12
C LYS A 97 -5.30 3.54 2.28
N ILE A 98 -4.77 3.41 3.47
CA ILE A 98 -3.92 2.30 3.88
C ILE A 98 -4.37 1.78 5.25
N GLY A 99 -4.21 0.48 5.45
CA GLY A 99 -4.31 -0.13 6.76
C GLY A 99 -3.38 -1.32 6.84
N CYS A 100 -2.69 -1.47 7.96
CA CYS A 100 -1.65 -2.48 8.09
C CYS A 100 -1.85 -3.36 9.33
N GLY A 101 -1.42 -4.60 9.22
CA GLY A 101 -1.39 -5.60 10.27
C GLY A 101 0.02 -6.13 10.50
N TYR A 102 0.27 -6.58 11.72
CA TYR A 102 1.53 -7.19 12.10
C TYR A 102 1.31 -8.34 13.07
N VAL A 103 2.05 -9.43 12.87
CA VAL A 103 2.15 -10.50 13.86
C VAL A 103 3.60 -10.93 14.05
N ARG A 104 3.93 -11.26 15.29
CA ARG A 104 5.12 -12.04 15.63
C ARG A 104 4.68 -13.41 16.11
N PHE A 105 5.16 -14.46 15.47
CA PHE A 105 4.79 -15.82 15.84
C PHE A 105 6.00 -16.75 15.89
N LEU A 106 5.86 -17.84 16.62
CA LEU A 106 6.85 -18.91 16.70
C LEU A 106 6.43 -20.02 15.75
N ASP A 107 7.33 -20.42 14.86
CA ASP A 107 7.17 -21.62 14.05
C ASP A 107 8.43 -22.49 14.17
N GLY A 108 8.25 -23.71 14.69
CA GLY A 108 9.32 -24.54 15.21
C GLY A 108 10.09 -23.86 16.34
N THR A 109 11.39 -23.59 16.11
CA THR A 109 12.28 -22.92 17.07
C THR A 109 12.59 -21.47 16.70
N ASN A 110 12.02 -20.97 15.60
CA ASN A 110 12.32 -19.65 15.06
C ASN A 110 11.15 -18.70 15.27
N TYR A 111 11.47 -17.45 15.60
CA TYR A 111 10.49 -16.37 15.56
C TYR A 111 10.46 -15.74 14.17
N TYR A 112 9.25 -15.45 13.72
CA TYR A 112 8.96 -14.79 12.47
C TYR A 112 8.14 -13.54 12.69
N HIS A 113 8.39 -12.56 11.84
CA HIS A 113 7.67 -11.31 11.74
C HIS A 113 6.96 -11.31 10.41
N LEU A 114 5.64 -11.12 10.43
CA LEU A 114 4.81 -10.99 9.24
C LEU A 114 4.10 -9.64 9.31
N TYR A 115 4.37 -8.81 8.32
CA TYR A 115 3.80 -7.49 8.12
C TYR A 115 2.97 -7.51 6.84
N GLY A 116 1.78 -6.92 6.88
CA GLY A 116 0.93 -6.74 5.70
C GLY A 116 0.32 -5.36 5.71
N CYS A 117 0.34 -4.68 4.57
CA CYS A 117 -0.38 -3.43 4.36
C CYS A 117 -1.33 -3.59 3.18
N GLU A 118 -2.60 -3.28 3.43
CA GLU A 118 -3.62 -3.21 2.39
C GLU A 118 -3.84 -1.77 1.95
N TYR A 119 -4.07 -1.59 0.65
CA TYR A 119 -4.17 -0.31 -0.02
C TYR A 119 -5.53 -0.18 -0.72
N LEU A 120 -6.26 0.91 -0.48
CA LEU A 120 -7.61 1.11 -1.02
C LEU A 120 -7.77 2.50 -1.68
N PRO A 121 -8.23 2.57 -2.94
CA PRO A 121 -8.18 1.50 -3.95
C PRO A 121 -6.78 0.89 -4.11
N GLY A 122 -6.74 -0.38 -4.48
CA GLY A 122 -5.49 -1.05 -4.86
C GLY A 122 -4.86 -0.47 -6.13
N GLY A 123 -3.54 -0.48 -6.16
CA GLY A 123 -2.73 -0.04 -7.29
C GLY A 123 -2.33 -1.19 -8.22
N ASN A 124 -1.22 -0.99 -8.94
CA ASN A 124 -0.60 -1.99 -9.83
C ASN A 124 -1.54 -2.57 -10.89
N ILE A 125 -2.47 -1.74 -11.40
CA ILE A 125 -3.40 -2.15 -12.44
C ILE A 125 -2.69 -2.03 -13.79
N ILE A 126 -2.53 -3.17 -14.47
CA ILE A 126 -1.90 -3.23 -15.81
C ILE A 126 -2.58 -2.25 -16.77
N ASP A 127 -1.76 -1.55 -17.56
CA ASP A 127 -2.14 -0.53 -18.53
C ASP A 127 -2.72 0.78 -17.95
N TYR A 128 -2.78 0.94 -16.62
CA TYR A 128 -3.18 2.20 -15.98
C TYR A 128 -1.96 3.02 -15.56
N PRO A 129 -2.06 4.36 -15.50
CA PRO A 129 -0.97 5.18 -14.99
C PRO A 129 -0.79 4.99 -13.47
N ILE A 130 0.46 4.94 -13.02
CA ILE A 130 0.81 4.92 -11.59
C ILE A 130 0.42 6.26 -10.95
N TYR A 131 0.82 7.35 -11.60
CA TYR A 131 0.43 8.73 -11.32
C TYR A 131 0.53 9.55 -12.59
N LYS A 132 -0.10 10.73 -12.61
CA LYS A 132 -0.02 11.62 -13.77
C LYS A 132 1.23 12.48 -13.71
N ARG A 133 2.04 12.44 -14.75
CA ARG A 133 3.18 13.36 -14.88
C ARG A 133 2.72 14.81 -14.98
N GLY A 134 3.45 15.70 -14.33
CA GLY A 134 3.21 17.13 -14.43
C GLY A 134 3.74 17.92 -13.24
N LYS A 135 3.37 19.19 -13.17
CA LYS A 135 3.66 20.01 -11.99
C LYS A 135 2.91 19.44 -10.78
N PRO A 136 3.58 19.24 -9.62
CA PRO A 136 2.92 18.72 -8.44
C PRO A 136 1.67 19.52 -8.08
N CYS A 137 0.61 18.80 -7.68
CA CYS A 137 -0.67 19.35 -7.24
C CYS A 137 -1.41 20.19 -8.29
N SER A 138 -0.99 20.18 -9.55
CA SER A 138 -1.61 20.98 -10.61
C SER A 138 -3.04 20.56 -10.94
N GLN A 139 -3.44 19.34 -10.56
CA GLN A 139 -4.78 18.79 -10.84
C GLN A 139 -5.77 18.90 -9.66
N CYS A 140 -5.38 19.51 -8.54
CA CYS A 140 -6.19 19.53 -7.31
C CYS A 140 -6.35 20.93 -6.68
N GLY A 141 -6.08 21.99 -7.45
CA GLY A 141 -6.29 23.38 -7.01
C GLY A 141 -5.28 23.90 -6.00
N GLY A 142 -4.18 23.16 -5.77
CA GLY A 142 -3.09 23.51 -4.85
C GLY A 142 -2.61 22.30 -4.05
N CYS A 143 -1.40 22.41 -3.49
CA CYS A 143 -0.88 21.36 -2.61
C CYS A 143 -1.56 21.37 -1.25
N GLY A 144 -1.64 20.20 -0.63
CA GLY A 144 -2.04 20.03 0.75
C GLY A 144 -0.95 20.48 1.74
N SER A 145 -1.07 20.02 2.97
CA SER A 145 -0.07 20.28 4.03
C SER A 145 1.27 19.60 3.78
N ILE A 146 1.29 18.55 2.94
CA ILE A 146 2.52 17.87 2.51
C ILE A 146 2.93 18.46 1.15
N PRO A 147 4.12 19.06 1.03
CA PRO A 147 4.60 19.59 -0.24
C PRO A 147 4.58 18.53 -1.35
N GLY A 148 4.00 18.88 -2.49
CA GLY A 148 3.97 17.99 -3.66
C GLY A 148 2.79 17.01 -3.71
N LEU A 149 1.98 16.89 -2.65
CA LEU A 149 0.78 16.06 -2.62
C LEU A 149 -0.50 16.91 -2.61
N CYS A 150 -1.59 16.42 -3.18
CA CYS A 150 -2.88 17.10 -3.04
C CYS A 150 -3.45 16.92 -1.65
N ALA A 151 -4.25 17.89 -1.21
CA ALA A 151 -4.99 17.75 0.02
C ALA A 151 -5.88 16.49 -0.01
N PRO A 152 -6.06 15.79 1.13
CA PRO A 152 -7.02 14.70 1.20
C PRO A 152 -8.42 15.22 0.84
N PRO A 153 -9.29 14.41 0.21
CA PRO A 153 -10.67 14.80 -0.04
C PRO A 153 -11.29 15.16 1.30
N ARG A 154 -11.87 16.37 1.37
CA ARG A 154 -12.71 16.73 2.52
C ARG A 154 -13.78 15.63 2.64
N SER A 155 -13.99 15.13 3.85
CA SER A 155 -14.87 14.02 4.27
C SER A 155 -16.11 13.77 3.39
N PRO A 156 -16.59 12.52 3.29
CA PRO A 156 -17.38 12.07 2.14
C PRO A 156 -18.59 12.97 1.97
N SER A 157 -18.71 13.56 0.79
CA SER A 157 -19.98 14.15 0.36
C SER A 157 -21.02 13.03 0.43
N TYR A 158 -21.77 12.98 1.53
CA TYR A 158 -23.03 12.25 1.59
C TYR A 158 -23.92 12.88 0.52
N ILE A 159 -23.91 12.30 -0.67
CA ILE A 159 -25.00 12.50 -1.61
C ILE A 159 -26.11 11.59 -1.09
N TYR A 160 -27.04 12.18 -0.36
CA TYR A 160 -28.38 11.63 -0.28
C TYR A 160 -28.92 11.65 -1.71
N ILE A 161 -29.16 10.46 -2.28
CA ILE A 161 -30.12 10.28 -3.36
C ILE A 161 -31.52 10.12 -2.76
#